data_AF-A0A7V0PMY9-F1
#
_entry.id   AF-A0A7V0PMY9-F1
#
_cell.length_a   1.000
_cell.length_b   1.000
_cell.length_c   1.000
_cell.angle_alpha   90.00
_cell.angle_beta   90.00
_cell.angle_gamma   90.00
#
_symmetry.space_group_name_H-M   'P 1'
#
loop_
_entity.id
_entity.type
_entity.pdbx_description
1 polymer ?
#
loop_
_entity_poly.entity_id
_entity_poly.type
_entity_poly.pdbx_seq_one_letter_code
_entity_poly.pdbx_strand_id
1 'polypeptide(L)'
;SLLGAEADRAFLARLLTLPSEDYVAESLDRIDPVAVHEAHRFLRRALAKALHEPLLETYRSLGESGPYRIDPDSVGRRSLRNLCLGYLMQGDDPRTVQLCLDQFHSGTNMTDVLAALSALARSERPEREPALEEFYERWKDDPLVVDKWFAIQASAPLPDALERVRALTRHPAFNPRNPNKIRALVGAFCRGNPARFHARDGAGYAFLGDWILELDPINPQIAARLVGVLSRWRRYEPRLGELMRAQLERVLAAPNLSRDTYEIASKSLA
;
A
#
# COMPACT_ATOMS: atom_id res chain seq x y z
N SER A 1 -28.81 4.28 13.67
CA SER A 1 -27.42 3.95 14.00
C SER A 1 -26.83 3.12 12.87
N LEU A 2 -25.52 3.22 12.57
CA LEU A 2 -24.82 2.22 11.72
C LEU A 2 -25.02 0.79 12.28
N LEU A 3 -25.37 0.69 13.56
CA LEU A 3 -25.72 -0.51 14.32
C LEU A 3 -27.18 -0.94 14.13
N GLY A 4 -27.76 -0.88 12.93
CA GLY A 4 -29.01 -1.60 12.68
C GLY A 4 -28.81 -3.06 13.10
N ALA A 5 -29.53 -3.54 14.11
CA ALA A 5 -29.22 -4.77 14.85
C ALA A 5 -29.21 -6.06 13.99
N GLU A 6 -29.64 -5.97 12.74
CA GLU A 6 -29.75 -7.07 11.78
C GLU A 6 -28.75 -6.98 10.61
N ALA A 7 -27.94 -5.92 10.52
CA ALA A 7 -27.02 -5.77 9.39
C ALA A 7 -25.78 -6.65 9.57
N ASP A 8 -25.53 -7.54 8.62
CA ASP A 8 -24.30 -8.35 8.54
C ASP A 8 -23.07 -7.42 8.56
N ARG A 9 -22.19 -7.63 9.56
CA ARG A 9 -20.98 -6.81 9.75
C ARG A 9 -20.04 -6.90 8.57
N ALA A 10 -19.96 -8.06 7.91
CA ALA A 10 -19.17 -8.22 6.70
C ALA A 10 -19.75 -7.37 5.55
N PHE A 11 -21.08 -7.34 5.43
CA PHE A 11 -21.77 -6.48 4.46
C PHE A 11 -21.54 -5.00 4.77
N LEU A 12 -21.69 -4.55 6.02
CA LEU A 12 -21.41 -3.17 6.43
C LEU A 12 -19.96 -2.75 6.13
N ALA A 13 -18.99 -3.62 6.44
CA ALA A 13 -17.59 -3.35 6.12
C ALA A 13 -17.39 -3.17 4.61
N ARG A 14 -18.05 -3.98 3.77
CA ARG A 14 -17.99 -3.83 2.31
C ARG A 14 -18.68 -2.56 1.83
N LEU A 15 -19.87 -2.25 2.34
CA LEU A 15 -20.63 -1.05 1.97
C LEU A 15 -19.88 0.24 2.30
N LEU A 16 -19.18 0.28 3.43
CA LEU A 16 -18.39 1.44 3.87
C LEU A 16 -16.98 1.48 3.27
N THR A 17 -16.54 0.44 2.55
CA THR A 17 -15.24 0.44 1.88
C THR A 17 -15.35 1.21 0.57
N LEU A 18 -14.58 2.29 0.45
CA LEU A 18 -14.50 3.03 -0.82
C LEU A 18 -13.92 2.13 -1.93
N PRO A 19 -14.34 2.34 -3.19
CA PRO A 19 -13.68 1.73 -4.34
C PRO A 19 -12.17 2.02 -4.31
N SER A 20 -11.35 1.05 -4.71
CA SER A 20 -9.90 1.24 -4.74
C SER A 20 -9.51 2.33 -5.75
N GLU A 21 -8.36 2.96 -5.53
CA GLU A 21 -7.79 3.94 -6.47
C GLU A 21 -7.62 3.32 -7.88
N ASP A 22 -7.18 2.07 -7.97
CA ASP A 22 -7.10 1.33 -9.24
C ASP A 22 -8.46 1.19 -9.93
N TYR A 23 -9.52 0.87 -9.18
CA TYR A 23 -10.87 0.75 -9.73
C TYR A 23 -11.37 2.08 -10.28
N VAL A 24 -11.13 3.17 -9.54
CA VAL A 24 -11.47 4.52 -10.01
C VAL A 24 -10.66 4.87 -11.26
N ALA A 25 -9.36 4.58 -11.28
CA ALA A 25 -8.48 4.84 -12.41
C ALA A 25 -8.92 4.10 -13.69
N GLU A 26 -9.44 2.88 -13.58
CA GLU A 26 -9.94 2.14 -14.76
C GLU A 26 -11.11 2.84 -15.47
N SER A 27 -11.92 3.60 -14.73
CA SER A 27 -13.05 4.35 -15.28
C SER A 27 -12.65 5.64 -16.00
N LEU A 28 -11.37 6.02 -15.94
CA LEU A 28 -10.86 7.24 -16.56
C LEU A 28 -10.25 6.95 -17.94
N ASP A 29 -10.53 7.85 -18.90
CA ASP A 29 -9.90 7.84 -20.22
C ASP A 29 -8.40 8.11 -20.12
N ARG A 30 -8.02 9.09 -19.29
CA ARG A 30 -6.64 9.44 -18.96
C ARG A 30 -6.46 9.42 -17.45
N ILE A 31 -5.50 8.63 -17.00
CA ILE A 31 -5.23 8.41 -15.58
C ILE A 31 -4.25 9.47 -15.08
N ASP A 32 -4.70 10.28 -14.13
CA ASP A 32 -3.85 11.07 -13.23
C ASP A 32 -3.90 10.43 -11.82
N PRO A 33 -2.88 9.64 -11.44
CA PRO A 33 -2.86 8.94 -10.15
C PRO A 33 -2.82 9.87 -8.94
N VAL A 34 -2.23 11.06 -9.09
CA VAL A 34 -2.15 12.04 -8.01
C VAL A 34 -3.54 12.61 -7.77
N ALA A 35 -4.26 12.98 -8.85
CA ALA A 35 -5.63 13.48 -8.74
C ALA A 35 -6.59 12.42 -8.17
N VAL A 36 -6.48 11.16 -8.60
CA VAL A 36 -7.26 10.03 -8.05
C VAL A 36 -7.01 9.89 -6.55
N HIS A 37 -5.74 9.89 -6.14
CA HIS A 37 -5.37 9.78 -4.73
C HIS A 37 -5.87 10.97 -3.89
N GLU A 38 -5.75 12.20 -4.40
CA GLU A 38 -6.25 13.41 -3.73
C GLU A 38 -7.76 13.38 -3.55
N ALA A 39 -8.51 13.01 -4.59
CA ALA A 39 -9.97 12.84 -4.52
C ALA A 39 -10.37 11.73 -3.53
N HIS A 40 -9.68 10.59 -3.59
CA HIS A 40 -9.91 9.46 -2.68
C HIS A 40 -9.61 9.84 -1.23
N ARG A 41 -8.49 10.53 -0.97
CA ARG A 41 -8.11 11.06 0.35
C ARG A 41 -9.12 12.09 0.86
N PHE A 42 -9.56 12.99 -0.01
CA PHE A 42 -10.59 13.99 0.32
C PHE A 42 -11.87 13.32 0.79
N LEU A 43 -12.40 12.36 0.02
CA LEU A 43 -13.62 11.64 0.38
C LEU A 43 -13.47 10.86 1.70
N ARG A 44 -12.33 10.16 1.89
CA ARG A 44 -12.06 9.47 3.17
C ARG A 44 -12.09 10.42 4.36
N ARG A 45 -11.47 11.59 4.24
CA ARG A 45 -11.44 12.62 5.30
C ARG A 45 -12.82 13.22 5.55
N ALA A 46 -13.58 13.50 4.49
CA ALA A 46 -14.93 14.02 4.61
C ALA A 46 -15.85 13.02 5.35
N LEU A 47 -15.77 11.73 5.01
CA LEU A 47 -16.49 10.67 5.72
C LEU A 47 -16.02 10.52 7.17
N ALA A 48 -14.71 10.50 7.42
CA ALA A 48 -14.16 10.41 8.76
C ALA A 48 -14.64 11.55 9.67
N LYS A 49 -14.76 12.77 9.12
CA LYS A 49 -15.28 13.94 9.84
C LYS A 49 -16.79 13.86 10.04
N ALA A 50 -17.55 13.56 8.99
CA ALA A 50 -19.01 13.54 9.05
C ALA A 50 -19.58 12.38 9.89
N LEU A 51 -18.85 11.27 9.97
CA LEU A 51 -19.27 10.05 10.66
C LEU A 51 -18.40 9.75 11.90
N HIS A 52 -17.70 10.76 12.45
CA HIS A 52 -16.72 10.55 13.51
C HIS A 52 -17.31 9.78 14.72
N GLU A 53 -18.39 10.29 15.31
CA GLU A 53 -19.05 9.68 16.47
C GLU A 53 -19.60 8.27 16.14
N PRO A 54 -20.37 8.05 15.05
CA PRO A 54 -20.79 6.70 14.67
C PRO A 54 -19.64 5.71 14.45
N LEU A 55 -18.55 6.15 13.82
CA LEU A 55 -17.36 5.32 13.58
C LEU A 55 -16.67 4.96 14.90
N LEU A 56 -16.56 5.93 15.82
CA LEU A 56 -15.94 5.72 17.13
C LEU A 56 -16.76 4.77 18.02
N GLU A 57 -18.08 4.95 18.05
CA GLU A 57 -18.99 4.06 18.77
C GLU A 57 -18.91 2.63 18.22
N THR A 58 -18.96 2.49 16.89
CA THR A 58 -18.85 1.19 16.21
C THR A 58 -17.48 0.54 16.46
N TYR A 59 -16.40 1.31 16.39
CA TYR A 59 -15.05 0.80 16.69
C TYR A 59 -14.96 0.21 18.10
N ARG A 60 -15.50 0.93 19.10
CA ARG A 60 -15.48 0.52 20.50
C ARG A 60 -16.35 -0.70 20.76
N SER A 61 -17.55 -0.76 20.17
CA SER A 61 -18.48 -1.88 20.37
C SER A 61 -18.00 -3.19 19.76
N LEU A 62 -17.09 -3.14 18.78
CA LEU A 62 -16.50 -4.31 18.12
C LEU A 62 -15.20 -4.80 18.77
N GLY A 63 -14.82 -4.23 19.92
CA GLY A 63 -13.71 -4.71 20.74
C GLY A 63 -13.81 -6.21 21.04
N GLU A 64 -12.71 -6.94 20.89
CA GLU A 64 -12.69 -8.38 21.14
C GLU A 64 -12.45 -8.65 22.64
N SER A 65 -13.39 -9.34 23.29
CA SER A 65 -13.30 -9.76 24.69
C SER A 65 -13.14 -11.28 24.86
N GLY A 66 -12.78 -12.00 23.80
CA GLY A 66 -12.74 -13.46 23.76
C GLY A 66 -11.58 -14.02 22.91
N PRO A 67 -11.44 -15.35 22.82
CA PRO A 67 -10.35 -15.96 22.07
C PRO A 67 -10.46 -15.65 20.58
N TYR A 68 -9.31 -15.50 19.91
CA TYR A 68 -9.26 -15.31 18.47
C TYR A 68 -9.90 -16.49 17.74
N ARG A 69 -10.80 -16.19 16.80
CA ARG A 69 -11.49 -17.19 15.97
C ARG A 69 -11.50 -16.81 14.49
N ILE A 70 -11.44 -17.84 13.65
CA ILE A 70 -11.55 -17.76 12.20
C ILE A 70 -12.91 -18.31 11.80
N ASP A 71 -13.95 -17.51 12.06
CA ASP A 71 -15.34 -17.75 11.68
C ASP A 71 -15.92 -16.50 11.00
N PRO A 72 -16.99 -16.61 10.18
CA PRO A 72 -17.54 -15.49 9.44
C PRO A 72 -17.88 -14.27 10.31
N ASP A 73 -18.46 -14.46 11.49
CA ASP A 73 -18.86 -13.37 12.38
C ASP A 73 -17.66 -12.64 12.96
N SER A 74 -16.63 -13.39 13.37
CA SER A 74 -15.38 -12.83 13.88
C SER A 74 -14.58 -12.10 12.80
N VAL A 75 -14.56 -12.63 11.57
CA VAL A 75 -13.94 -11.97 10.42
C VAL A 75 -14.69 -10.70 10.03
N GLY A 76 -16.03 -10.73 9.97
CA GLY A 76 -16.86 -9.56 9.69
C GLY A 76 -16.69 -8.46 10.74
N ARG A 77 -16.66 -8.84 12.03
CA ARG A 77 -16.38 -7.94 13.15
C ARG A 77 -15.03 -7.25 13.00
N ARG A 78 -13.94 -8.01 12.82
CA ARG A 78 -12.58 -7.44 12.65
C ARG A 78 -12.50 -6.54 11.41
N SER A 79 -13.12 -6.96 10.31
CA SER A 79 -13.14 -6.18 9.07
C SER A 79 -13.79 -4.81 9.28
N LEU A 80 -14.96 -4.76 9.93
CA LEU A 80 -15.66 -3.51 10.23
C LEU A 80 -14.88 -2.66 11.25
N ARG A 81 -14.36 -3.26 12.32
CA ARG A 81 -13.55 -2.56 13.33
C ARG A 81 -12.33 -1.89 12.71
N ASN A 82 -11.58 -2.62 11.89
CA ASN A 82 -10.38 -2.12 11.23
C ASN A 82 -10.69 -1.04 10.19
N LEU A 83 -11.83 -1.14 9.51
CA LEU A 83 -12.32 -0.09 8.62
C LEU A 83 -12.64 1.19 9.40
N CYS A 84 -13.33 1.08 10.53
CA CYS A 84 -13.61 2.22 11.41
C CYS A 84 -12.32 2.88 11.88
N LEU A 85 -11.34 2.11 12.38
CA LEU A 85 -10.03 2.65 12.78
C LEU A 85 -9.33 3.37 11.63
N GLY A 86 -9.37 2.78 10.43
CA GLY A 86 -8.79 3.38 9.23
C GLY A 86 -9.41 4.73 8.87
N TYR A 87 -10.73 4.90 9.02
CA TYR A 87 -11.38 6.21 8.85
C TYR A 87 -11.04 7.17 9.98
N LEU A 88 -11.14 6.73 11.24
CA LEU A 88 -10.85 7.59 12.39
C LEU A 88 -9.43 8.19 12.29
N MET A 89 -8.45 7.40 11.86
CA MET A 89 -7.06 7.83 11.68
C MET A 89 -6.85 8.85 10.53
N GLN A 90 -7.87 9.10 9.70
CA GLN A 90 -7.86 10.18 8.71
C GLN A 90 -8.36 11.52 9.28
N GLY A 91 -9.00 11.50 10.45
CA GLY A 91 -9.51 12.69 11.13
C GLY A 91 -8.46 13.41 11.98
N ASP A 92 -8.90 14.49 12.62
CA ASP A 92 -8.04 15.37 13.41
C ASP A 92 -8.03 15.06 14.91
N ASP A 93 -8.84 14.10 15.37
CA ASP A 93 -8.94 13.77 16.80
C ASP A 93 -7.65 13.10 17.32
N PRO A 94 -6.87 13.77 18.20
CA PRO A 94 -5.64 13.20 18.73
C PRO A 94 -5.87 11.92 19.53
N ARG A 95 -7.06 11.72 20.10
CA ARG A 95 -7.40 10.51 20.88
C ARG A 95 -7.43 9.25 20.01
N THR A 96 -7.61 9.40 18.70
CA THR A 96 -7.63 8.25 17.80
C THR A 96 -6.26 7.61 17.65
N VAL A 97 -5.17 8.39 17.75
CA VAL A 97 -3.82 7.83 17.71
C VAL A 97 -3.62 6.85 18.86
N GLN A 98 -4.09 7.20 20.06
CA GLN A 98 -4.04 6.28 21.20
C GLN A 98 -4.84 5.00 20.96
N LEU A 99 -6.05 5.09 20.38
CA LEU A 99 -6.82 3.88 20.02
C LEU A 99 -6.08 2.99 19.01
N CYS A 100 -5.37 3.60 18.07
CA CYS A 100 -4.57 2.89 17.08
C CYS A 100 -3.38 2.18 17.74
N LEU A 101 -2.66 2.86 18.63
CA LEU A 101 -1.57 2.26 19.42
C LEU A 101 -2.08 1.15 20.32
N ASP A 102 -3.20 1.36 21.02
CA ASP A 102 -3.81 0.35 21.88
C ASP A 102 -4.12 -0.91 21.05
N GLN A 103 -4.68 -0.77 19.85
CA GLN A 103 -4.93 -1.92 18.96
C GLN A 103 -3.64 -2.57 18.44
N PHE A 104 -2.62 -1.79 18.13
CA PHE A 104 -1.31 -2.28 17.71
C PHE A 104 -0.62 -3.11 18.83
N HIS A 105 -0.66 -2.62 20.07
CA HIS A 105 -0.03 -3.27 21.22
C HIS A 105 -0.83 -4.44 21.78
N SER A 106 -2.15 -4.28 21.88
CA SER A 106 -3.05 -5.31 22.45
C SER A 106 -3.52 -6.36 21.46
N GLY A 107 -3.27 -6.17 20.16
CA GLY A 107 -3.77 -7.03 19.10
C GLY A 107 -3.38 -8.49 19.33
N THR A 108 -4.37 -9.31 19.71
CA THR A 108 -4.24 -10.76 19.93
C THR A 108 -4.04 -11.53 18.62
N ASN A 109 -4.13 -10.85 17.48
CA ASN A 109 -4.04 -11.42 16.15
C ASN A 109 -3.37 -10.45 15.16
N MET A 110 -2.72 -11.02 14.15
CA MET A 110 -1.97 -10.26 13.17
C MET A 110 -2.84 -9.38 12.26
N THR A 111 -4.14 -9.66 12.10
CA THR A 111 -5.04 -8.84 11.27
C THR A 111 -5.22 -7.45 11.88
N ASP A 112 -5.46 -7.38 13.19
CA ASP A 112 -5.70 -6.10 13.89
C ASP A 112 -4.39 -5.32 14.08
N VAL A 113 -3.28 -6.01 14.37
CA VAL A 113 -1.94 -5.40 14.48
C VAL A 113 -1.53 -4.76 13.15
N LEU A 114 -1.67 -5.48 12.03
CA LEU A 114 -1.32 -4.94 10.70
C LEU A 114 -2.24 -3.80 10.28
N ALA A 115 -3.53 -3.84 10.63
CA ALA A 115 -4.46 -2.76 10.34
C ALA A 115 -4.06 -1.46 11.06
N ALA A 116 -3.71 -1.56 12.36
CA ALA A 116 -3.23 -0.44 13.14
C ALA A 116 -1.88 0.09 12.62
N LEU A 117 -0.91 -0.80 12.38
CA LEU A 117 0.38 -0.41 11.82
C LEU A 117 0.25 0.27 10.45
N SER A 118 -0.65 -0.24 9.59
CA SER A 118 -0.93 0.37 8.29
C SER A 118 -1.52 1.77 8.42
N ALA A 119 -2.39 2.00 9.41
CA ALA A 119 -2.96 3.31 9.66
C ALA A 119 -1.90 4.30 10.17
N LEU A 120 -1.02 3.87 11.09
CA LEU A 120 0.12 4.66 11.56
C LEU A 120 1.11 4.99 10.43
N ALA A 121 1.49 3.99 9.63
CA ALA A 121 2.42 4.14 8.51
C ALA A 121 1.93 5.14 7.45
N ARG A 122 0.62 5.29 7.27
CA ARG A 122 -0.01 6.24 6.34
C ARG A 122 -0.22 7.63 6.94
N SER A 123 0.20 7.86 8.18
CA SER A 123 0.05 9.13 8.89
C SER A 123 1.38 9.86 9.00
N GLU A 124 1.36 11.18 9.13
CA GLU A 124 2.56 12.01 9.42
C GLU A 124 2.73 12.23 10.93
N ARG A 125 2.19 11.32 11.74
CA ARG A 125 2.18 11.41 13.20
C ARG A 125 3.52 10.93 13.77
N PRO A 126 4.01 11.50 14.89
CA PRO A 126 5.30 11.15 15.47
C PRO A 126 5.39 9.67 15.91
N GLU A 127 4.25 9.02 16.17
CA GLU A 127 4.18 7.62 16.59
C GLU A 127 4.41 6.62 15.45
N ARG A 128 4.49 7.10 14.19
CA ARG A 128 4.76 6.29 13.00
C ARG A 128 6.07 5.51 13.11
N GLU A 129 7.19 6.21 13.35
CA GLU A 129 8.52 5.58 13.35
C GLU A 129 8.69 4.60 14.51
N PRO A 130 8.35 4.95 15.78
CA PRO A 130 8.43 4.00 16.89
C PRO A 130 7.62 2.73 16.64
N ALA A 131 6.40 2.84 16.10
CA ALA A 131 5.57 1.66 15.84
C ALA A 131 6.13 0.77 14.72
N LEU A 132 6.72 1.35 13.67
CA LEU A 132 7.38 0.60 12.60
C LEU A 132 8.63 -0.13 13.12
N GLU A 133 9.43 0.52 13.94
CA GLU A 133 10.62 -0.09 14.56
C GLU A 133 10.23 -1.19 15.53
N GLU A 134 9.27 -0.94 16.43
CA GLU A 134 8.78 -1.92 17.39
C GLU A 134 8.21 -3.16 16.69
N PHE A 135 7.43 -2.98 15.61
CA PHE A 135 6.91 -4.11 14.85
C PHE A 135 8.02 -4.95 14.23
N TYR A 136 9.03 -4.30 13.67
CA TYR A 136 10.16 -5.01 13.09
C TYR A 136 10.93 -5.78 14.16
N GLU A 137 11.31 -5.15 15.27
CA GLU A 137 12.05 -5.82 16.34
C GLU A 137 11.30 -7.03 16.92
N ARG A 138 9.97 -6.94 17.01
CA ARG A 138 9.11 -8.03 17.49
C ARG A 138 9.05 -9.21 16.52
N TRP A 139 9.15 -8.98 15.20
CA TRP A 139 8.87 -9.97 14.16
C TRP A 139 10.01 -10.19 13.16
N LYS A 140 11.20 -9.67 13.41
CA LYS A 140 12.35 -9.74 12.49
C LYS A 140 12.76 -11.17 12.10
N ASP A 141 12.48 -12.13 12.98
CA ASP A 141 12.78 -13.55 12.77
C ASP A 141 11.70 -14.30 11.96
N ASP A 142 10.57 -13.64 11.63
CA ASP A 142 9.55 -14.17 10.71
C ASP A 142 9.64 -13.46 9.35
N PRO A 143 10.24 -14.09 8.32
CA PRO A 143 10.45 -13.45 7.02
C PRO A 143 9.16 -13.00 6.33
N LEU A 144 8.04 -13.70 6.53
CA LEU A 144 6.75 -13.38 5.89
C LEU A 144 6.08 -12.19 6.57
N VAL A 145 6.25 -12.05 7.89
CA VAL A 145 5.76 -10.88 8.62
C VAL A 145 6.60 -9.65 8.27
N VAL A 146 7.92 -9.80 8.13
CA VAL A 146 8.80 -8.73 7.64
C VAL A 146 8.44 -8.30 6.21
N ASP A 147 8.00 -9.22 5.34
CA ASP A 147 7.50 -8.84 4.01
C ASP A 147 6.28 -7.89 4.10
N LYS A 148 5.38 -8.12 5.06
CA LYS A 148 4.24 -7.22 5.30
C LYS A 148 4.70 -5.86 5.82
N TRP A 149 5.72 -5.84 6.69
CA TRP A 149 6.33 -4.60 7.18
C TRP A 149 6.94 -3.75 6.06
N PHE A 150 7.65 -4.37 5.10
CA PHE A 150 8.12 -3.67 3.90
C PHE A 150 6.95 -3.13 3.07
N ALA A 151 5.94 -3.97 2.81
CA ALA A 151 4.81 -3.61 1.96
C ALA A 151 3.97 -2.45 2.54
N ILE A 152 3.77 -2.43 3.85
CA ILE A 152 3.06 -1.35 4.55
C ILE A 152 3.76 -0.01 4.34
N GLN A 153 5.08 0.02 4.50
CA GLN A 153 5.86 1.25 4.32
C GLN A 153 5.91 1.68 2.85
N ALA A 154 6.12 0.73 1.93
CA ALA A 154 6.19 1.00 0.50
C ALA A 154 4.87 1.58 -0.06
N SER A 155 3.73 1.16 0.52
CA SER A 155 2.38 1.56 0.10
C SER A 155 1.86 2.81 0.83
N ALA A 156 2.65 3.41 1.72
CA ALA A 156 2.28 4.63 2.43
C ALA A 156 2.42 5.86 1.50
N PRO A 157 1.34 6.63 1.21
CA PRO A 157 1.36 7.68 0.20
C PRO A 157 1.90 9.00 0.74
N LEU A 158 2.96 8.94 1.55
CA LEU A 158 3.59 10.10 2.17
C LEU A 158 4.60 10.75 1.20
N PRO A 159 4.88 12.06 1.35
CA PRO A 159 5.79 12.76 0.44
C PRO A 159 7.19 12.14 0.36
N ASP A 160 7.66 11.52 1.45
CA ASP A 160 8.96 10.86 1.61
C ASP A 160 8.98 9.39 1.15
N ALA A 161 7.89 8.86 0.55
CA ALA A 161 7.73 7.43 0.29
C ALA A 161 8.86 6.81 -0.54
N LEU A 162 9.29 7.47 -1.63
CA LEU A 162 10.37 6.95 -2.47
C LEU A 162 11.71 6.92 -1.72
N GLU A 163 12.03 7.97 -0.97
CA GLU A 163 13.26 8.02 -0.16
C GLU A 163 13.25 6.92 0.91
N ARG A 164 12.10 6.70 1.56
CA ARG A 164 11.96 5.60 2.50
C ARG A 164 12.16 4.23 1.84
N VAL A 165 11.58 4.02 0.67
CA VAL A 165 11.78 2.76 -0.09
C VAL A 165 13.26 2.57 -0.45
N ARG A 166 13.96 3.63 -0.90
CA ARG A 166 15.41 3.60 -1.17
C ARG A 166 16.28 3.37 0.07
N ALA A 167 15.81 3.76 1.25
CA ALA A 167 16.48 3.44 2.51
C ALA A 167 16.25 1.97 2.89
N LEU A 168 15.02 1.48 2.72
CA LEU A 168 14.64 0.10 3.02
C LEU A 168 15.32 -0.94 2.13
N THR A 169 15.75 -0.58 0.91
CA THR A 169 16.55 -1.49 0.06
C THR A 169 17.96 -1.74 0.61
N ARG A 170 18.41 -0.94 1.59
CA ARG A 170 19.69 -1.11 2.29
C ARG A 170 19.52 -1.74 3.67
N HIS A 171 18.28 -2.04 4.05
CA HIS A 171 17.96 -2.61 5.34
C HIS A 171 18.47 -4.07 5.43
N PRO A 172 19.02 -4.54 6.58
CA PRO A 172 19.57 -5.89 6.71
C PRO A 172 18.59 -7.02 6.36
N ALA A 173 17.29 -6.80 6.57
CA ALA A 173 16.25 -7.78 6.24
C ALA A 173 15.85 -7.79 4.74
N PHE A 174 16.38 -6.88 3.93
CA PHE A 174 16.14 -6.83 2.49
C PHE A 174 17.24 -7.58 1.74
N ASN A 175 16.86 -8.60 1.00
CA ASN A 175 17.76 -9.35 0.15
C ASN A 175 17.22 -9.33 -1.30
N PRO A 176 17.90 -8.66 -2.24
CA PRO A 176 17.42 -8.54 -3.62
C PRO A 176 17.40 -9.86 -4.38
N ARG A 177 18.14 -10.89 -3.91
CA ARG A 177 18.07 -12.26 -4.47
C ARG A 177 16.80 -13.01 -4.07
N ASN A 178 16.08 -12.52 -3.06
CA ASN A 178 14.82 -13.12 -2.62
C ASN A 178 13.63 -12.47 -3.38
N PRO A 179 12.92 -13.23 -4.23
CA PRO A 179 11.77 -12.71 -4.97
C PRO A 179 10.67 -12.10 -4.11
N ASN A 180 10.48 -12.60 -2.88
CA ASN A 180 9.47 -12.10 -1.96
C ASN A 180 9.85 -10.71 -1.45
N LYS A 181 11.13 -10.46 -1.16
CA LYS A 181 11.63 -9.15 -0.72
C LYS A 181 11.49 -8.09 -1.81
N ILE A 182 11.82 -8.43 -3.06
CA ILE A 182 11.58 -7.55 -4.21
C ILE A 182 10.09 -7.21 -4.34
N ARG A 183 9.20 -8.21 -4.25
CA ARG A 183 7.75 -7.99 -4.33
C ARG A 183 7.23 -7.16 -3.17
N ALA A 184 7.71 -7.41 -1.96
CA ALA A 184 7.29 -6.77 -0.73
C ALA A 184 7.71 -5.30 -0.63
N LEU A 185 8.81 -4.90 -1.26
CA LEU A 185 9.30 -3.52 -1.20
C LEU A 185 9.15 -2.80 -2.54
N VAL A 186 9.94 -3.18 -3.55
CA VAL A 186 9.96 -2.53 -4.88
C VAL A 186 8.61 -2.68 -5.57
N GLY A 187 8.11 -3.90 -5.63
CA GLY A 187 6.82 -4.20 -6.25
C GLY A 187 5.64 -3.55 -5.53
N ALA A 188 5.68 -3.49 -4.20
CA ALA A 188 4.65 -2.85 -3.39
C ALA A 188 4.64 -1.34 -3.58
N PHE A 189 5.79 -0.67 -3.69
CA PHE A 189 5.85 0.75 -4.02
C PHE A 189 5.24 1.04 -5.40
N CYS A 190 5.67 0.29 -6.42
CA CYS A 190 5.28 0.59 -7.80
C CYS A 190 3.80 0.33 -8.10
N ARG A 191 3.16 -0.62 -7.38
CA ARG A 191 1.74 -0.97 -7.58
C ARG A 191 0.82 -0.46 -6.47
N GLY A 192 1.29 -0.46 -5.23
CA GLY A 192 0.50 -0.10 -4.04
C GLY A 192 0.58 1.39 -3.67
N ASN A 193 1.38 2.18 -4.39
CA ASN A 193 1.54 3.61 -4.14
C ASN A 193 1.51 4.44 -5.44
N PRO A 194 0.45 4.35 -6.25
CA PRO A 194 0.41 4.97 -7.57
C PRO A 194 0.61 6.49 -7.51
N ALA A 195 0.10 7.16 -6.46
CA ALA A 195 0.30 8.59 -6.22
C ALA A 195 1.77 9.02 -6.12
N ARG A 196 2.63 8.16 -5.57
CA ARG A 196 4.07 8.44 -5.36
C ARG A 196 4.95 7.81 -6.43
N PHE A 197 4.57 6.64 -6.96
CA PHE A 197 5.27 6.01 -8.07
C PHE A 197 5.16 6.85 -9.35
N HIS A 198 3.98 7.42 -9.64
CA HIS A 198 3.73 8.28 -10.79
C HIS A 198 3.98 9.77 -10.50
N ALA A 199 4.92 10.09 -9.59
CA ALA A 199 5.32 11.47 -9.33
C ALA A 199 5.76 12.18 -10.61
N ARG A 200 5.44 13.48 -10.73
CA ARG A 200 5.61 14.28 -11.96
C ARG A 200 7.07 14.48 -12.39
N ASP A 201 8.01 14.19 -11.52
CA ASP A 201 9.45 14.23 -11.77
C ASP A 201 9.98 12.93 -12.42
N GLY A 202 9.17 11.87 -12.45
CA GLY A 202 9.55 10.56 -12.99
C GLY A 202 10.52 9.76 -12.12
N ALA A 203 10.79 10.19 -10.88
CA ALA A 203 11.76 9.54 -10.00
C ALA A 203 11.37 8.10 -9.65
N GLY A 204 10.06 7.80 -9.55
CA GLY A 204 9.55 6.44 -9.36
C GLY A 204 9.81 5.53 -10.57
N TYR A 205 9.69 6.05 -11.79
CA TYR A 205 9.98 5.28 -13.01
C TYR A 205 11.48 5.01 -13.15
N ALA A 206 12.33 6.01 -12.87
CA ALA A 206 13.78 5.83 -12.88
C ALA A 206 14.21 4.77 -11.86
N PHE A 207 13.66 4.84 -10.63
CA PHE A 207 13.86 3.82 -9.59
C PHE A 207 13.50 2.41 -10.07
N LEU A 208 12.33 2.24 -10.68
CA LEU A 208 11.91 0.94 -11.19
C LEU A 208 12.80 0.45 -12.34
N GLY A 209 13.19 1.34 -13.26
CA GLY A 209 14.10 0.99 -14.35
C GLY A 209 15.47 0.50 -13.85
N ASP A 210 16.00 1.12 -12.79
CA ASP A 210 17.27 0.70 -12.18
C ASP A 210 17.15 -0.71 -11.59
N TRP A 211 16.04 -0.98 -10.87
CA TRP A 211 15.75 -2.31 -10.35
C TRP A 211 15.53 -3.37 -11.43
N ILE A 212 14.89 -3.02 -12.55
CA ILE A 212 14.73 -3.94 -13.69
C ILE A 212 16.10 -4.34 -14.22
N LEU A 213 17.00 -3.37 -14.44
CA LEU A 213 18.35 -3.63 -14.98
C LEU A 213 19.24 -4.37 -13.98
N GLU A 214 19.12 -4.10 -12.69
CA GLU A 214 19.85 -4.83 -11.65
C GLU A 214 19.39 -6.29 -11.54
N LEU A 215 18.07 -6.52 -11.64
CA LEU A 215 17.48 -7.84 -11.46
C LEU A 215 17.53 -8.69 -12.72
N ASP A 216 17.56 -8.10 -13.91
CA ASP A 216 17.56 -8.85 -15.17
C ASP A 216 18.64 -9.94 -15.25
N PRO A 217 19.92 -9.69 -14.94
CA PRO A 217 20.96 -10.73 -14.97
C PRO A 217 20.82 -11.78 -13.85
N ILE A 218 20.09 -11.47 -12.77
CA ILE A 218 19.96 -12.33 -11.58
C ILE A 218 18.70 -13.19 -11.68
N ASN A 219 17.59 -12.60 -12.10
CA ASN A 219 16.28 -13.21 -12.21
C ASN A 219 15.43 -12.50 -13.30
N PRO A 220 15.63 -12.89 -14.57
CA PRO A 220 14.89 -12.36 -15.72
C PRO A 220 13.37 -12.33 -15.55
N GLN A 221 12.80 -13.36 -14.91
CA GLN A 221 11.35 -13.48 -14.74
C GLN A 221 10.78 -12.40 -13.81
N ILE A 222 11.54 -11.99 -12.79
CA ILE A 222 11.13 -10.90 -11.89
C ILE A 222 11.28 -9.56 -12.59
N ALA A 223 12.41 -9.34 -13.29
CA ALA A 223 12.64 -8.13 -14.06
C ALA A 223 11.52 -7.92 -15.09
N ALA A 224 11.17 -8.96 -15.87
CA ALA A 224 10.08 -8.92 -16.84
C ALA A 224 8.71 -8.60 -16.19
N ARG A 225 8.40 -9.14 -15.01
CA ARG A 225 7.17 -8.79 -14.26
C ARG A 225 7.16 -7.33 -13.78
N LEU A 226 8.32 -6.76 -13.47
CA LEU A 226 8.45 -5.35 -13.08
C LEU A 226 8.29 -4.42 -14.29
N VAL A 227 8.79 -4.79 -15.47
CA VAL A 227 8.52 -4.06 -16.73
C VAL A 227 7.01 -3.91 -16.96
N GLY A 228 6.23 -4.95 -16.65
CA GLY A 228 4.78 -4.93 -16.80
C GLY A 228 4.07 -3.75 -16.12
N VAL A 229 4.65 -3.16 -15.06
CA VAL A 229 4.11 -1.96 -14.40
C VAL A 229 4.13 -0.73 -15.32
N LEU A 230 5.11 -0.65 -16.24
CA LEU A 230 5.23 0.45 -17.20
C LEU A 230 4.43 0.22 -18.49
N SER A 231 3.84 -0.96 -18.69
CA SER A 231 3.23 -1.36 -19.96
C SER A 231 2.02 -0.52 -20.38
N ARG A 232 1.24 0.01 -19.42
CA ARG A 232 0.01 0.78 -19.68
C ARG A 232 0.24 2.28 -19.82
N TRP A 233 1.45 2.71 -20.18
CA TRP A 233 1.85 4.12 -20.25
C TRP A 233 0.90 5.01 -21.09
N ARG A 234 0.25 4.44 -22.11
CA ARG A 234 -0.74 5.16 -22.96
C ARG A 234 -2.05 5.52 -22.25
N ARG A 235 -2.38 4.87 -21.12
CA ARG A 235 -3.58 5.19 -20.31
C ARG A 235 -3.37 6.38 -19.39
N TYR A 236 -2.14 6.82 -19.18
CA TYR A 236 -1.83 7.92 -18.26
C TYR A 236 -1.80 9.26 -18.99
N GLU A 237 -1.83 10.34 -18.22
CA GLU A 237 -1.57 11.69 -18.73
C GLU A 237 -0.29 11.73 -19.61
N PRO A 238 -0.28 12.45 -20.75
CA PRO A 238 0.78 12.35 -21.76
C PRO A 238 2.20 12.45 -21.20
N ARG A 239 2.45 13.43 -20.33
CA ARG A 239 3.75 13.65 -19.70
C ARG A 239 4.20 12.44 -18.87
N LEU A 240 3.28 11.81 -18.13
CA LEU A 240 3.60 10.61 -17.34
C LEU A 240 3.87 9.42 -18.27
N GLY A 241 3.05 9.27 -19.32
CA GLY A 241 3.24 8.25 -20.35
C GLY A 241 4.59 8.35 -21.05
N GLU A 242 5.05 9.55 -21.39
CA GLU A 242 6.38 9.81 -21.98
C GLU A 242 7.52 9.41 -21.04
N LEU A 243 7.41 9.71 -19.74
CA LEU A 243 8.42 9.33 -18.76
C LEU A 243 8.49 7.80 -18.56
N MET A 244 7.35 7.12 -18.55
CA MET A 244 7.28 5.65 -18.49
C MET A 244 7.88 5.04 -19.76
N ARG A 245 7.52 5.57 -20.93
CA ARG A 245 8.05 5.17 -22.23
C ARG A 245 9.57 5.33 -22.29
N ALA A 246 10.11 6.44 -21.82
CA ALA A 246 11.55 6.68 -21.78
C ALA A 246 12.29 5.61 -20.95
N GLN A 247 11.68 5.11 -19.86
CA GLN A 247 12.26 4.01 -19.08
C GLN A 247 12.16 2.67 -19.80
N LEU A 248 11.08 2.39 -20.53
CA LEU A 248 10.97 1.19 -21.38
C LEU A 248 12.05 1.20 -22.49
N GLU A 249 12.26 2.35 -23.14
CA GLU A 249 13.30 2.53 -24.15
C GLU A 249 14.71 2.37 -23.54
N ARG A 250 14.94 2.91 -22.34
CA ARG A 250 16.20 2.70 -21.60
C ARG A 250 16.45 1.23 -21.29
N VAL A 251 15.44 0.50 -20.83
CA VAL A 251 15.56 -0.92 -20.52
C VAL A 251 15.91 -1.72 -21.78
N LEU A 252 15.23 -1.46 -22.91
CA LEU A 252 15.52 -2.14 -24.19
C LEU A 252 16.91 -1.85 -24.75
N ALA A 253 17.44 -0.64 -24.51
CA ALA A 253 18.77 -0.26 -24.96
C ALA A 253 19.90 -0.88 -24.11
N ALA A 254 19.59 -1.56 -23.00
CA ALA A 254 20.60 -2.13 -22.13
C ALA A 254 21.33 -3.31 -22.81
N PRO A 255 22.67 -3.38 -22.69
CA PRO A 255 23.44 -4.48 -23.24
C PRO A 255 23.11 -5.78 -22.51
N ASN A 256 23.10 -6.90 -23.24
CA ASN A 256 22.85 -8.25 -22.71
C ASN A 256 21.50 -8.43 -21.99
N LEU A 257 20.48 -7.64 -22.36
CA LEU A 257 19.13 -7.79 -21.82
C LEU A 257 18.60 -9.20 -22.06
N SER A 258 18.05 -9.82 -21.03
CA SER A 258 17.46 -11.14 -21.13
C SER A 258 16.29 -11.18 -22.12
N ARG A 259 16.04 -12.36 -22.69
CA ARG A 259 14.93 -12.57 -23.64
C ARG A 259 13.57 -12.26 -23.00
N ASP A 260 13.36 -12.69 -21.75
CA ASP A 260 12.12 -12.45 -20.99
C ASP A 260 11.84 -10.95 -20.86
N THR A 261 12.83 -10.16 -20.43
CA THR A 261 12.66 -8.72 -20.22
C THR A 261 12.54 -7.99 -21.55
N TYR A 262 13.31 -8.36 -22.57
CA TYR A 262 13.21 -7.81 -23.92
C TYR A 262 11.79 -8.01 -24.50
N GLU A 263 11.22 -9.22 -24.37
CA GLU A 263 9.91 -9.53 -24.91
C GLU A 263 8.82 -8.65 -24.28
N ILE A 264 8.80 -8.49 -22.95
CA ILE A 264 7.79 -7.67 -22.28
C ILE A 264 7.99 -6.18 -22.57
N ALA A 265 9.24 -5.69 -22.60
CA ALA A 265 9.53 -4.28 -22.86
C ALA A 265 9.20 -3.89 -24.30
N SER A 266 9.57 -4.72 -25.28
CA SER A 266 9.25 -4.47 -26.70
C SER A 266 7.75 -4.51 -26.97
N LYS A 267 7.01 -5.50 -26.42
CA LYS A 267 5.54 -5.55 -26.50
C LYS A 267 4.87 -4.35 -25.83
N SER A 268 5.47 -3.78 -24.79
CA SER A 268 4.94 -2.61 -24.10
C SER A 268 5.09 -1.31 -24.93
N LEU A 269 6.08 -1.24 -25.82
CA LEU A 269 6.30 -0.10 -26.72
C LEU A 269 5.56 -0.21 -28.05
N ALA A 270 5.28 -1.43 -28.51
CA ALA A 270 4.41 -1.70 -29.66
C ALA A 270 3.00 -1.12 -29.42
#